data_AF-X1AW27-F1
#
_entry.id   AF-X1AW27-F1
#
_cell.length_a   1.000
_cell.length_b   1.000
_cell.length_c   1.000
_cell.angle_alpha   90.00
_cell.angle_beta   90.00
_cell.angle_gamma   90.00
#
_symmetry.space_group_name_H-M   'P 1'
#
loop_
_entity.id
_entity.type
_entity.pdbx_description
1 polymer ?
#
loop_
_entity_poly.entity_id
_entity_poly.type
_entity_poly.pdbx_seq_one_letter_code
_entity_poly.pdbx_strand_id
1 'polypeptide(L)'
;SKAGRDETYDYYYKENELTQIKQRIDELAKTFETLTVIANNHYRGAELANALELKCLLTGQKQPIPEGLLRTYPQLAKIALTQ
;
A
#
# COMPACT_ATOMS: atom_id res chain seq x y z
N SER A 1 -20.08 24.57 11.45
CA SER A 1 -18.86 23.74 11.58
C SER A 1 -18.97 22.49 10.73
N LYS A 2 -18.72 22.55 9.41
CA LYS A 2 -18.73 21.35 8.54
C LYS A 2 -17.87 21.58 7.30
N ALA A 3 -17.16 20.52 6.89
CA ALA A 3 -16.14 20.41 5.84
C ALA A 3 -14.70 20.75 6.29
N GLY A 4 -13.79 19.78 6.15
CA GLY A 4 -12.35 20.05 6.10
C GLY A 4 -11.37 19.18 6.91
N ARG A 5 -11.75 18.00 7.45
CA ARG A 5 -10.79 17.13 8.15
C ARG A 5 -10.76 15.66 7.73
N ASP A 6 -11.86 15.09 7.27
CA ASP A 6 -11.92 13.63 7.06
C ASP A 6 -11.30 13.17 5.72
N GLU A 7 -11.23 14.05 4.71
CA GLU A 7 -10.74 13.69 3.36
C GLU A 7 -9.22 13.48 3.28
N THR A 8 -8.43 14.04 4.21
CA THR A 8 -6.97 13.86 4.20
C THR A 8 -6.54 12.48 4.67
N TYR A 9 -7.41 11.76 5.39
CA TYR A 9 -7.08 10.47 6.01
C TYR A 9 -7.72 9.26 5.30
N ASP A 10 -8.77 9.46 4.50
CA ASP A 10 -9.38 8.43 3.65
C ASP A 10 -8.74 8.41 2.26
N TYR A 11 -7.47 8.00 2.19
CA TYR A 11 -6.74 7.92 0.92
C TYR A 11 -6.27 6.50 0.66
N TYR A 12 -6.77 5.89 -0.42
CA TYR A 12 -6.28 4.62 -0.94
C TYR A 12 -5.52 4.89 -2.24
N TYR A 13 -4.23 4.55 -2.26
CA TYR A 13 -3.34 4.95 -3.36
C TYR A 13 -3.70 4.21 -4.64
N LYS A 14 -3.62 4.92 -5.77
CA LYS A 14 -3.75 4.31 -7.09
C LYS A 14 -2.45 3.62 -7.50
N GLU A 15 -2.56 2.68 -8.43
CA GLU A 15 -1.42 1.90 -8.96
C GLU A 15 -0.28 2.79 -9.49
N ASN A 16 -0.60 3.90 -10.16
CA ASN A 16 0.38 4.86 -10.67
C ASN A 16 1.11 5.61 -9.56
N GLU A 17 0.46 5.85 -8.41
CA GLU A 17 1.07 6.49 -7.26
C GLU A 17 1.99 5.52 -6.51
N LEU A 18 1.53 4.28 -6.30
CA LEU A 18 2.37 3.21 -5.75
C LEU A 18 3.60 2.94 -6.63
N THR A 19 3.45 3.03 -7.95
CA THR A 19 4.58 2.91 -8.90
C THR A 19 5.59 4.06 -8.72
N GLN A 20 5.13 5.30 -8.55
CA GLN A 20 6.02 6.43 -8.27
C GLN A 20 6.72 6.29 -6.91
N ILE A 21 6.02 5.78 -5.90
CA ILE A 21 6.62 5.49 -4.59
C ILE A 21 7.69 4.40 -4.73
N LYS A 22 7.40 3.32 -5.48
CA LYS A 22 8.37 2.26 -5.77
C LYS A 22 9.63 2.81 -6.44
N GLN A 23 9.49 3.68 -7.45
CA GLN A 23 10.64 4.30 -8.13
C GLN A 23 11.51 5.08 -7.14
N ARG A 24 10.92 5.85 -6.23
CA ARG A 24 11.66 6.58 -5.19
C ARG A 24 12.38 5.62 -4.23
N ILE A 25 11.73 4.52 -3.85
CA ILE A 25 12.34 3.48 -3.02
C ILE A 25 13.53 2.83 -3.74
N ASP A 26 13.39 2.49 -5.02
CA ASP A 26 14.46 1.90 -5.83
C ASP A 26 15.67 2.84 -5.92
N GLU A 27 15.46 4.15 -6.06
CA GLU A 27 16.55 5.13 -6.06
C GLU A 27 17.24 5.24 -4.70
N LEU A 28 16.47 5.32 -3.61
CA LEU A 28 17.03 5.39 -2.25
C LEU A 28 17.79 4.11 -1.87
N ALA A 29 17.28 2.95 -2.29
CA ALA A 29 17.90 1.65 -2.03
C ALA A 29 19.30 1.49 -2.67
N LYS A 30 19.67 2.33 -3.64
CA LYS A 30 21.05 2.36 -4.20
C LYS A 30 22.06 2.98 -3.24
N THR A 31 21.61 3.79 -2.28
CA THR A 31 22.47 4.59 -1.40
C THR A 31 22.46 4.11 0.04
N PHE A 32 21.32 3.60 0.52
CA PHE A 32 21.16 3.16 1.90
C PHE A 32 21.27 1.63 2.01
N GLU A 33 22.05 1.16 2.97
CA GLU A 33 22.16 -0.27 3.29
C GLU A 33 20.81 -0.85 3.77
N THR A 34 20.02 -0.03 4.47
CA THR A 34 18.68 -0.41 4.94
C THR A 34 17.71 0.76 4.75
N LEU A 35 16.47 0.44 4.35
CA LEU A 35 15.40 1.40 4.15
C LEU A 35 14.11 0.89 4.77
N THR A 36 13.48 1.70 5.61
CA THR A 36 12.17 1.41 6.22
C THR A 36 11.12 2.32 5.61
N VAL A 37 10.04 1.74 5.11
CA VAL A 37 8.90 2.46 4.51
C VAL A 37 7.66 2.21 5.37
N ILE A 38 7.00 3.29 5.80
CA ILE A 38 5.84 3.25 6.68
C ILE A 38 4.64 3.85 5.95
N ALA A 39 3.62 3.04 5.70
CA ALA A 39 2.30 3.54 5.29
C ALA A 39 1.54 3.99 6.54
N ASN A 40 0.98 5.20 6.52
CA ASN A 40 0.32 5.80 7.70
C ASN A 40 -1.07 6.39 7.37
N ASN A 41 -1.68 5.93 6.27
CA ASN A 41 -3.03 6.34 5.85
C ASN A 41 -4.06 5.34 6.42
N HIS A 42 -4.12 5.24 7.75
CA HIS A 42 -4.74 4.12 8.48
C HIS A 42 -6.25 3.89 8.21
N TYR A 43 -6.98 4.90 7.73
CA TYR A 43 -8.44 4.85 7.66
C TYR A 43 -8.96 3.61 6.92
N ARG A 44 -9.84 2.85 7.58
CA ARG A 44 -10.47 1.59 7.10
C ARG A 44 -9.49 0.50 6.65
N GLY A 45 -8.24 0.55 7.10
CA GLY A 45 -7.21 -0.43 6.72
C GLY A 45 -6.51 -0.12 5.40
N ALA A 46 -6.67 1.09 4.86
CA ALA A 46 -6.00 1.50 3.62
C ALA A 46 -4.47 1.48 3.75
N GLU A 47 -3.92 1.75 4.93
CA GLU A 47 -2.48 1.62 5.18
C GLU A 47 -1.96 0.20 4.89
N LEU A 48 -2.71 -0.82 5.33
CA LEU A 48 -2.30 -2.21 5.21
C LEU A 48 -2.47 -2.67 3.78
N ALA A 49 -3.55 -2.26 3.12
CA ALA A 49 -3.77 -2.51 1.69
C ALA A 49 -2.62 -1.94 0.85
N ASN A 50 -2.30 -0.65 1.03
CA ASN A 50 -1.22 0.01 0.30
C ASN A 50 0.15 -0.61 0.59
N ALA A 51 0.44 -0.95 1.85
CA ALA A 51 1.69 -1.59 2.22
C ALA A 51 1.86 -2.97 1.57
N LEU A 52 0.79 -3.76 1.49
CA LEU A 52 0.81 -5.08 0.84
C LEU A 52 0.96 -4.96 -0.68
N GLU A 53 0.28 -4.01 -1.32
CA GLU A 53 0.48 -3.72 -2.75
C GLU A 53 1.89 -3.25 -3.06
N LEU A 54 2.41 -2.30 -2.28
CA LEU A 54 3.78 -1.83 -2.45
C LEU A 54 4.80 -2.96 -2.23
N LYS A 55 4.58 -3.82 -1.23
CA LYS A 55 5.43 -4.99 -1.00
C LYS A 55 5.37 -5.97 -2.17
N CYS A 56 4.20 -6.22 -2.75
CA CYS A 56 4.07 -7.02 -3.98
C CYS A 56 4.85 -6.40 -5.14
N LEU A 57 4.76 -5.09 -5.34
CA LEU A 57 5.47 -4.37 -6.40
C LEU A 57 6.99 -4.41 -6.21
N LEU A 58 7.48 -4.31 -4.98
CA LEU A 58 8.92 -4.34 -4.66
C LEU A 58 9.51 -5.74 -4.78
N THR A 59 8.79 -6.76 -4.35
CA THR A 59 9.30 -8.15 -4.26
C THR A 59 8.94 -9.00 -5.48
N GLY A 60 7.94 -8.61 -6.26
CA GLY A 60 7.32 -9.46 -7.29
C GLY A 60 6.53 -10.65 -6.72
N GLN A 61 6.40 -10.75 -5.40
CA GLN A 61 5.75 -11.88 -4.74
C GLN A 61 4.32 -11.52 -4.34
N LYS A 62 3.42 -12.48 -4.54
CA LYS A 62 2.06 -12.41 -4.00
C LYS A 62 2.09 -12.36 -2.47
N GLN A 63 1.11 -11.68 -1.87
CA GLN A 63 1.06 -11.42 -0.43
C GLN A 63 -0.09 -12.17 0.23
N PRO A 64 0.08 -12.64 1.49
CA PRO A 64 -1.03 -13.14 2.28
C PRO A 64 -1.96 -11.96 2.63
N ILE A 65 -3.19 -11.97 2.11
CA ILE A 65 -4.18 -10.92 2.34
C ILE A 65 -5.23 -11.43 3.33
N PRO A 66 -5.46 -10.75 4.47
CA PRO A 66 -6.55 -11.11 5.39
C PRO A 66 -7.92 -10.99 4.70
N GLU A 67 -8.82 -11.94 4.94
CA GLU A 67 -10.13 -11.94 4.26
C GLU A 67 -10.94 -10.65 4.48
N GLY A 68 -10.90 -10.08 5.69
CA GLY A 68 -11.60 -8.82 5.99
C GLY A 68 -11.07 -7.65 5.17
N LEU A 69 -9.77 -7.64 4.90
CA LEU A 69 -9.13 -6.65 4.05
C LEU A 69 -9.51 -6.89 2.58
N LEU A 70 -9.52 -8.14 2.12
CA LEU A 70 -9.93 -8.50 0.76
C LEU A 70 -11.40 -8.16 0.47
N ARG A 71 -12.30 -8.35 1.46
CA ARG A 71 -13.70 -7.92 1.34
C ARG A 71 -13.85 -6.40 1.21
N THR A 72 -12.96 -5.64 1.85
CA THR A 72 -12.97 -4.17 1.84
C THR A 72 -12.29 -3.61 0.58
N TYR A 73 -11.24 -4.28 0.11
CA TYR A 73 -10.42 -3.91 -1.04
C TYR A 73 -10.31 -5.11 -2.03
N PRO A 74 -11.35 -5.39 -2.83
CA PRO A 74 -11.39 -6.57 -3.70
C PRO A 74 -10.25 -6.65 -4.73
N GLN A 75 -9.70 -5.51 -5.14
CA GLN A 75 -8.55 -5.41 -6.05
C GLN A 75 -7.31 -6.15 -5.53
N LEU A 76 -7.18 -6.33 -4.21
CA LEU A 76 -6.07 -7.10 -3.62
C LEU A 76 -6.06 -8.57 -4.06
N ALA A 77 -7.16 -9.09 -4.62
CA ALA A 77 -7.21 -10.44 -5.19
C ALA A 77 -6.13 -10.68 -6.26
N LYS A 78 -5.73 -9.63 -7.01
CA LYS A 78 -4.68 -9.72 -8.04
C LYS A 78 -3.32 -10.08 -7.47
N ILE A 79 -3.04 -9.62 -6.24
CA ILE A 79 -1.77 -9.81 -5.55
C ILE A 79 -1.86 -10.85 -4.44
N ALA A 80 -3.05 -11.41 -4.18
CA ALA A 80 -3.25 -12.37 -3.10
C ALA A 80 -2.52 -13.68 -3.41
N LEU A 81 -1.77 -14.17 -2.43
CA LEU A 81 -1.31 -15.54 -2.38
C LEU A 81 -2.56 -16.41 -2.26
N THR A 82 -2.74 -17.35 -3.19
CA THR A 82 -3.82 -18.34 -3.11
C THR A 82 -3.61 -19.11 -1.80
N GLN A 83 -4.64 -19.14 -0.94
CA GLN A 83 -4.67 -20.08 0.18
C GLN A 83 -5.06 -21.47 -0.33
#